data_AF-A0A380X6S4-F1
#
_entry.id   AF-A0A380X6S4-F1
#
_cell.length_a   1.000
_cell.length_b   1.000
_cell.length_c   1.000
_cell.angle_alpha   90.00
_cell.angle_beta   90.00
_cell.angle_gamma   90.00
#
_symmetry.space_group_name_H-M   'P 1'
#
loop_
_entity.id
_entity.type
_entity.pdbx_description
1 polymer ?
#
loop_
_entity_poly.entity_id
_entity_poly.type
_entity_poly.pdbx_seq_one_letter_code
_entity_poly.pdbx_strand_id
1 'polypeptide(L)'
;MRGKFQLIDNFEEMKAILAKQTHHFEQHQPPPWQLSDAPESYIQSECRGIIGFKIVIEQIEGKYKLSQNQSDENKQSVVHCLRQANHFPATQMAELIEKYLKN
;
A
#
# COMPACT_ATOMS: atom_id res chain seq x y z
N MET A 1 -0.01 -12.65 3.55
CA MET A 1 0.85 -12.94 2.39
C MET A 1 2.07 -13.67 2.91
N ARG A 2 2.50 -14.74 2.23
CA ARG A 2 3.74 -15.45 2.50
C ARG A 2 4.57 -15.53 1.22
N GLY A 3 5.89 -15.60 1.39
CA GLY A 3 6.83 -15.64 0.30
C GLY A 3 8.26 -15.86 0.79
N LYS A 4 9.17 -16.00 -0.15
CA LYS A 4 10.60 -16.17 0.12
C LYS A 4 11.31 -14.83 0.13
N PHE A 5 12.15 -14.62 1.13
CA PHE A 5 13.05 -13.49 1.21
C PHE A 5 14.23 -13.67 0.26
N GLN A 6 14.61 -12.60 -0.45
CA GLN A 6 15.84 -12.53 -1.22
C GLN A 6 16.49 -11.17 -0.99
N LEU A 7 17.79 -11.17 -0.67
CA LEU A 7 18.59 -9.95 -0.59
C LEU A 7 18.77 -9.37 -2.00
N ILE A 8 18.86 -8.05 -2.09
CA ILE A 8 19.27 -7.35 -3.30
C ILE A 8 20.74 -6.97 -3.11
N ASP A 9 21.60 -7.52 -3.95
CA ASP A 9 23.07 -7.36 -3.89
C ASP A 9 23.63 -6.56 -5.08
N ASN A 10 22.80 -6.23 -6.07
CA ASN A 10 23.18 -5.46 -7.25
C ASN A 10 22.74 -3.99 -7.15
N PHE A 11 23.68 -3.09 -7.43
CA PHE A 11 23.45 -1.63 -7.43
C PHE A 11 22.36 -1.21 -8.43
N GLU A 12 22.34 -1.78 -9.63
CA GLU A 12 21.36 -1.39 -10.65
C GLU A 12 19.93 -1.78 -10.25
N GLU A 13 19.76 -2.93 -9.58
CA GLU A 13 18.44 -3.34 -9.06
C GLU A 13 17.99 -2.42 -7.93
N MET A 14 18.91 -2.03 -7.03
CA MET A 14 18.62 -1.05 -5.98
C MET A 14 18.21 0.31 -6.57
N LYS A 15 18.98 0.83 -7.53
CA LYS A 15 18.71 2.11 -8.20
C LYS A 15 17.35 2.09 -8.90
N ALA A 16 17.00 0.99 -9.56
CA ALA A 16 15.70 0.82 -10.22
C ALA A 16 14.54 0.84 -9.21
N ILE A 17 14.71 0.23 -8.02
CA ILE A 17 13.70 0.26 -6.96
C ILE A 17 13.52 1.68 -6.42
N LEU A 18 14.61 2.40 -6.16
CA LEU A 18 14.55 3.79 -5.72
C LEU A 18 13.83 4.65 -6.75
N ALA A 19 14.18 4.52 -8.04
CA ALA A 19 13.52 5.28 -9.11
C ALA A 19 12.01 5.02 -9.17
N LYS A 20 11.60 3.75 -9.01
CA LYS A 20 10.18 3.36 -8.97
C LYS A 20 9.46 3.93 -7.75
N GLN A 21 10.09 3.92 -6.57
CA GLN A 21 9.52 4.50 -5.36
C GLN A 21 9.39 6.01 -5.47
N THR A 22 10.44 6.70 -5.91
CA THR A 22 10.43 8.13 -6.19
C THR A 22 9.28 8.49 -7.11
N HIS A 23 9.15 7.82 -8.25
CA HIS A 23 8.05 8.07 -9.17
C HIS A 23 6.69 7.86 -8.50
N HIS A 24 6.49 6.78 -7.75
CA HIS A 24 5.20 6.49 -7.10
C HIS A 24 4.77 7.58 -6.11
N PHE A 25 5.70 8.13 -5.34
CA PHE A 25 5.39 9.14 -4.32
C PHE A 25 5.39 10.58 -4.86
N GLU A 26 6.23 10.88 -5.86
CA GLU A 26 6.38 12.24 -6.40
C GLU A 26 5.49 12.53 -7.61
N GLN A 27 4.86 11.51 -8.23
CA GLN A 27 4.03 11.67 -9.45
C GLN A 27 2.91 12.73 -9.36
N HIS A 28 2.47 13.09 -8.14
CA HIS A 28 1.42 14.10 -7.94
C HIS A 28 1.96 15.49 -7.57
N GLN A 29 3.29 15.66 -7.42
CA GLN A 29 3.92 16.95 -7.14
C GLN A 29 4.28 17.67 -8.45
N PRO A 30 3.98 18.97 -8.60
CA PRO A 30 4.44 19.76 -9.74
C PRO A 30 5.64 20.66 -9.39
N PRO A 31 6.83 20.51 -10.02
CA PRO A 31 7.21 19.44 -10.93
C PRO A 31 7.54 18.13 -10.18
N PRO A 32 7.30 16.96 -10.80
CA PRO A 32 7.58 15.68 -10.14
C PRO A 32 9.09 15.48 -10.09
N TRP A 33 9.63 15.34 -8.89
CA TRP A 33 11.05 15.07 -8.71
C TRP A 33 11.39 13.67 -9.23
N GLN A 34 12.46 13.57 -10.02
CA GLN A 34 12.98 12.33 -10.55
C GLN A 34 14.28 11.96 -9.86
N LEU A 35 14.56 10.66 -9.73
CA LEU A 35 15.83 10.22 -9.14
C LEU A 35 17.05 10.79 -9.89
N SER A 36 16.94 10.97 -11.21
CA SER A 36 17.98 11.57 -12.06
C SER A 36 18.23 13.06 -11.80
N ASP A 37 17.36 13.74 -11.03
CA ASP A 37 17.58 15.12 -10.63
C ASP A 37 18.63 15.22 -9.52
N ALA A 38 18.98 14.11 -8.85
CA ALA A 38 20.12 14.03 -7.95
C ALA A 38 21.44 13.73 -8.68
N PRO A 39 22.58 14.22 -8.17
CA PRO A 39 23.89 13.82 -8.68
C PRO A 39 24.14 12.30 -8.58
N GLU A 40 24.77 11.70 -9.60
CA GLU A 40 25.03 10.25 -9.62
C GLU A 40 25.84 9.77 -8.40
N SER A 41 26.81 10.57 -7.95
CA SER A 41 27.63 10.26 -6.76
C SER A 41 26.79 10.20 -5.48
N TYR A 42 25.74 11.03 -5.39
CA TYR A 42 24.79 11.03 -4.29
C TYR A 42 23.95 9.76 -4.32
N ILE A 43 23.37 9.42 -5.47
CA ILE A 43 22.58 8.18 -5.66
C ILE A 43 23.41 6.94 -5.28
N GLN A 44 24.68 6.90 -5.73
CA GLN A 44 25.60 5.82 -5.38
C GLN A 44 25.87 5.71 -3.87
N SER A 45 25.99 6.85 -3.18
CA SER A 45 26.18 6.87 -1.73
C SER A 45 24.96 6.35 -0.98
N GLU A 46 23.77 6.83 -1.34
CA GLU A 46 22.51 6.41 -0.73
C GLU A 46 22.26 4.92 -0.94
N CYS A 47 22.45 4.40 -2.16
CA CYS A 47 22.31 2.97 -2.45
C CYS A 47 23.25 2.09 -1.60
N ARG A 48 24.47 2.56 -1.28
CA ARG A 48 25.40 1.83 -0.40
C ARG A 48 24.97 1.85 1.07
N GLY A 49 24.21 2.85 1.49
CA GLY A 49 23.70 3.00 2.85
C GLY A 49 22.45 2.15 3.15
N ILE A 50 21.83 1.54 2.13
CA ILE A 50 20.55 0.85 2.24
C ILE A 50 20.71 -0.63 1.93
N ILE A 51 20.07 -1.48 2.74
CA ILE A 51 19.94 -2.91 2.44
C ILE A 51 18.57 -3.16 1.80
N GLY A 52 18.59 -3.59 0.55
CA GLY A 52 17.39 -3.91 -0.21
C GLY A 52 17.05 -5.38 -0.08
N PHE A 53 15.76 -5.68 -0.05
CA PHE A 53 15.28 -7.04 -0.14
C PHE A 53 13.97 -7.11 -0.92
N LYS A 54 13.69 -8.29 -1.48
CA LYS A 54 12.41 -8.61 -2.09
C LYS A 54 11.79 -9.82 -1.42
N ILE A 55 10.46 -9.82 -1.36
CA ILE A 55 9.66 -10.98 -0.96
C ILE A 55 9.04 -11.54 -2.24
N VAL A 56 9.52 -12.69 -2.68
CA VAL A 56 8.92 -13.44 -3.77
C VAL A 56 7.62 -14.04 -3.25
N ILE A 57 6.50 -13.42 -3.58
CA ILE A 57 5.18 -13.81 -3.11
C ILE A 57 4.87 -15.23 -3.60
N GLU A 58 4.63 -16.15 -2.67
CA GLU A 58 4.22 -17.53 -2.97
C GLU A 58 2.72 -17.71 -2.76
N GLN A 59 2.14 -17.03 -1.78
CA GLN A 59 0.70 -17.08 -1.52
C GLN A 59 0.19 -15.76 -0.91
N ILE A 60 -0.98 -15.34 -1.38
CA ILE A 60 -1.74 -14.25 -0.78
C ILE A 60 -3.03 -14.85 -0.22
N GLU A 61 -3.30 -14.55 1.04
CA GLU A 61 -4.58 -14.83 1.68
C GLU A 61 -5.15 -13.49 2.15
N GLY A 62 -6.38 -13.19 1.74
CA GLY A 62 -7.15 -12.06 2.21
C GLY A 62 -8.34 -12.53 3.04
N LYS A 63 -8.68 -11.81 4.10
CA LYS A 63 -9.89 -12.06 4.89
C LYS A 63 -10.79 -10.84 4.81
N TYR A 64 -12.00 -11.02 4.32
CA TYR A 64 -13.01 -9.98 4.26
C TYR A 64 -14.02 -10.20 5.39
N LYS A 65 -13.99 -9.35 6.43
CA LYS A 65 -14.91 -9.41 7.57
C LYS A 65 -15.77 -8.15 7.59
N LEU A 66 -16.98 -8.27 7.05
CA LEU A 66 -17.95 -7.19 6.85
C LEU A 66 -19.27 -7.46 7.57
N SER A 67 -19.21 -8.13 8.74
CA SER A 67 -20.41 -8.53 9.50
C SER A 67 -21.36 -9.44 8.70
N GLN A 68 -20.81 -10.33 7.86
CA GLN A 68 -21.61 -11.21 6.99
C GLN A 68 -22.57 -12.13 7.77
N ASN A 69 -22.26 -12.46 9.03
CA ASN A 69 -23.07 -13.33 9.88
C ASN A 69 -24.16 -12.60 10.69
N GLN A 70 -24.38 -11.30 10.43
CA GLN A 70 -25.38 -10.48 11.12
C GLN A 70 -26.65 -10.31 10.28
N SER A 71 -27.76 -9.97 10.93
CA SER A 71 -28.98 -9.54 10.22
C SER A 71 -28.73 -8.24 9.45
N ASP A 72 -29.56 -7.97 8.45
CA ASP A 72 -29.42 -6.76 7.64
C ASP A 72 -29.66 -5.48 8.45
N GLU A 73 -30.57 -5.53 9.43
CA GLU A 73 -30.82 -4.44 10.40
C GLU A 73 -29.56 -4.13 11.22
N ASN A 74 -28.83 -5.16 11.65
CA ASN A 74 -27.58 -5.00 12.39
C ASN A 74 -26.49 -4.42 11.48
N LYS A 75 -26.39 -4.87 10.23
CA LYS A 75 -25.42 -4.32 9.27
C LYS A 75 -25.70 -2.84 8.97
N GLN A 76 -26.96 -2.46 8.78
CA GLN A 76 -27.37 -1.06 8.58
C GLN A 76 -27.03 -0.19 9.79
N SER A 77 -27.26 -0.70 11.00
CA SER A 77 -26.89 0.00 12.24
C SER A 77 -25.38 0.22 12.36
N VAL A 78 -24.58 -0.80 12.01
CA VAL A 78 -23.11 -0.71 11.96
C VAL A 78 -22.65 0.34 10.95
N VAL A 79 -23.21 0.34 9.73
CA VAL A 79 -22.93 1.36 8.71
C VAL A 79 -23.23 2.77 9.22
N HIS A 80 -24.39 2.97 9.84
CA HIS A 80 -24.79 4.26 10.39
C HIS A 80 -23.78 4.78 11.43
N CYS A 81 -23.40 3.94 12.40
CA CYS A 81 -22.39 4.29 13.40
C CYS A 81 -21.02 4.57 12.77
N LEU A 82 -20.58 3.76 11.80
CA LEU A 82 -19.30 3.96 11.12
C LEU A 82 -19.24 5.29 10.35
N ARG A 83 -20.34 5.72 9.73
CA ARG A 83 -20.41 7.03 9.06
C ARG A 83 -20.31 8.20 10.04
N GLN A 84 -20.73 8.02 11.29
CA GLN A 84 -20.64 9.07 12.33
C GLN A 84 -19.27 9.15 13.01
N ALA A 85 -18.46 8.09 12.93
CA ALA A 85 -17.16 8.02 13.60
C ALA A 85 -16.10 8.99 13.03
N ASN A 86 -16.39 9.70 11.94
CA ASN A 86 -15.60 10.82 11.36
C ASN A 86 -14.09 10.57 11.23
N HIS A 87 -13.68 9.33 10.98
CA HIS A 87 -12.30 9.01 10.62
C HIS A 87 -12.25 8.15 9.36
N PHE A 88 -11.24 8.40 8.52
CA PHE A 88 -11.12 7.84 7.17
C PHE A 88 -11.31 6.31 7.09
N PRO A 89 -10.72 5.49 7.99
CA PRO A 89 -10.97 4.05 7.99
C PRO A 89 -12.44 3.63 8.21
N ALA A 90 -13.21 4.38 9.00
CA ALA A 90 -14.61 4.03 9.28
C ALA A 90 -15.50 4.30 8.08
N THR A 91 -15.29 5.41 7.38
CA THR A 91 -16.02 5.75 6.14
C THR A 91 -15.81 4.69 5.06
N GLN A 92 -14.57 4.24 4.84
CA GLN A 92 -14.27 3.18 3.87
C GLN A 92 -14.89 1.84 4.28
N MET A 93 -14.89 1.51 5.58
CA MET A 93 -15.52 0.28 6.06
C MET A 93 -17.04 0.29 5.86
N ALA A 94 -17.69 1.42 6.10
CA ALA A 94 -19.12 1.60 5.82
C ALA A 94 -19.45 1.34 4.35
N GLU A 95 -18.64 1.89 3.42
CA GLU A 95 -18.81 1.68 1.97
C GLU A 95 -18.67 0.22 1.57
N LEU A 96 -17.73 -0.51 2.16
CA LEU A 96 -17.54 -1.94 1.88
C LEU A 96 -18.72 -2.78 2.38
N ILE A 97 -19.23 -2.50 3.59
CA ILE A 97 -20.41 -3.19 4.15
C ILE A 97 -21.65 -2.89 3.29
N GLU A 98 -21.87 -1.63 2.89
CA GLU A 98 -22.97 -1.24 2.00
C GLU A 98 -22.88 -1.92 0.63
N LYS A 99 -21.68 -2.01 0.05
CA LYS A 99 -21.47 -2.73 -1.22
C LYS A 99 -21.79 -4.21 -1.08
N TYR A 100 -21.50 -4.81 0.07
CA TYR A 100 -21.82 -6.22 0.34
C TYR A 100 -23.33 -6.45 0.56
N LEU A 101 -24.06 -5.48 1.12
CA LEU A 101 -25.53 -5.55 1.27
C LEU A 101 -26.29 -5.45 -0.06
N LYS A 102 -25.69 -4.86 -1.09
CA LYS A 102 -26.32 -4.64 -2.41
C LYS A 102 -26.05 -5.76 -3.42
N ASN A 103 -25.20 -6.72 -3.09
CA ASN A 103 -24.93 -7.92 -3.90
C ASN A 103 -25.66 -9.13 -3.32
#